data_AF-A0A7J7GBK4-F1
#
_entry.id   AF-A0A7J7GBK4-F1
#
_cell.length_a   1.000
_cell.length_b   1.000
_cell.length_c   1.000
_cell.angle_alpha   90.00
_cell.angle_beta   90.00
_cell.angle_gamma   90.00
#
_symmetry.space_group_name_H-M   'P 1'
#
loop_
_entity.id
_entity.type
_entity.pdbx_description
1 polymer ?
#
loop_
_entity_poly.entity_id
_entity_poly.type
_entity_poly.pdbx_seq_one_letter_code
_entity_poly.pdbx_strand_id
1 'polypeptide(L)'
;MEHICGRPLGLRFDQKSGQLYIADAYMGLVVVGPEGGLATKVATEAQGIPFGLTNGLDIDQRSGVVYFTDSSWRYRRRYSAINFILDK
;
A
#
# COMPACT_ATOMS: atom_id res chain seq x y z
N MET A 1 -8.07 12.27 -9.52
CA MET A 1 -9.08 11.65 -8.64
C MET A 1 -8.56 10.43 -7.87
N GLU A 2 -7.26 10.13 -7.92
CA GLU A 2 -6.67 8.96 -7.24
C GLU A 2 -6.94 8.91 -5.73
N HIS A 3 -6.99 10.05 -5.05
CA HIS A 3 -7.28 10.12 -3.62
C HIS A 3 -8.70 9.67 -3.23
N ILE A 4 -9.60 9.47 -4.21
CA ILE A 4 -10.94 8.91 -4.03
C ILE A 4 -10.97 7.47 -4.55
N CYS A 5 -10.41 7.22 -5.74
CA CYS A 5 -10.49 5.94 -6.43
C CYS A 5 -9.42 4.92 -6.01
N GLY A 6 -8.39 5.33 -5.27
CA GLY A 6 -7.17 4.56 -5.05
C GLY A 6 -6.14 4.75 -6.16
N ARG A 7 -4.90 4.32 -5.88
CA ARG A 7 -3.80 4.19 -6.84
C ARG A 7 -2.85 3.09 -6.35
N PRO A 8 -3.04 1.83 -6.79
CA PRO A 8 -2.14 0.72 -6.51
C PRO A 8 -0.71 1.01 -6.99
N LEU A 9 0.28 0.67 -6.17
CA LEU A 9 1.70 0.85 -6.48
C LEU A 9 2.56 -0.37 -6.28
N GLY A 10 2.31 -1.09 -5.20
CA GLY A 10 2.95 -2.36 -4.91
C GLY A 10 1.92 -3.45 -5.02
N LEU A 11 2.26 -4.53 -5.70
CA LEU A 11 1.40 -5.69 -5.87
C LEU A 11 2.24 -6.95 -5.65
N ARG A 12 1.76 -7.86 -4.82
CA ARG A 12 2.42 -9.15 -4.60
C ARG A 12 1.39 -10.22 -4.26
N PHE A 13 1.49 -11.37 -4.92
CA PHE A 13 0.72 -12.54 -4.54
C PHE A 13 1.39 -13.26 -3.37
N ASP A 14 0.59 -13.69 -2.41
CA ASP A 14 0.94 -14.84 -1.58
C ASP A 14 0.68 -16.10 -2.41
N GLN A 15 1.75 -16.80 -2.78
CA GLN A 15 1.71 -17.95 -3.68
C GLN A 15 0.95 -19.15 -3.07
N LYS A 16 0.83 -19.22 -1.74
CA LYS A 16 0.14 -20.33 -1.07
C LYS A 16 -1.37 -20.16 -1.11
N SER A 17 -1.85 -18.96 -0.78
CA SER A 17 -3.29 -18.68 -0.70
C SER A 17 -3.88 -18.14 -2.01
N GLY A 18 -3.04 -17.64 -2.92
CA GLY A 18 -3.48 -16.94 -4.13
C GLY A 18 -4.01 -15.53 -3.85
N GLN A 19 -3.89 -15.03 -2.62
CA GLN A 19 -4.30 -13.66 -2.30
C GLN A 19 -3.34 -12.63 -2.88
N LEU A 20 -3.91 -11.56 -3.43
CA LEU A 20 -3.17 -10.41 -3.95
C LEU A 20 -3.15 -9.29 -2.92
N TYR A 21 -1.98 -9.05 -2.33
CA TYR A 21 -1.75 -7.89 -1.47
C TYR A 21 -1.36 -6.69 -2.32
N ILE A 22 -1.92 -5.54 -1.97
CA ILE A 22 -1.78 -4.29 -2.71
C ILE A 22 -1.41 -3.18 -1.73
N ALA A 23 -0.28 -2.52 -1.97
CA ALA A 23 0.06 -1.25 -1.35
C ALA A 23 -0.56 -0.14 -2.19
N ASP A 24 -1.66 0.43 -1.69
CA ASP A 24 -2.34 1.53 -2.33
C ASP A 24 -1.86 2.87 -1.73
N ALA A 25 -1.58 3.83 -2.61
CA ALA A 25 -1.05 5.13 -2.23
C ALA A 25 -1.94 5.94 -1.28
N TYR A 26 -3.23 5.62 -1.16
CA TYR A 26 -4.20 6.34 -0.33
C TYR A 26 -5.00 5.43 0.60
N MET A 27 -5.12 4.14 0.29
CA MET A 27 -5.96 3.19 1.04
C MET A 27 -5.18 2.32 2.03
N GLY A 28 -3.85 2.46 2.09
CA GLY A 28 -2.99 1.63 2.95
C GLY A 28 -2.62 0.30 2.31
N LEU A 29 -2.40 -0.72 3.14
CA LEU A 29 -2.27 -2.10 2.69
C LEU A 29 -3.67 -2.73 2.60
N VAL A 30 -4.01 -3.23 1.42
CA VAL A 30 -5.26 -3.93 1.15
C VAL A 30 -4.99 -5.31 0.53
N VAL A 31 -5.98 -6.20 0.56
CA VAL A 31 -5.88 -7.56 0.00
C VAL A 31 -7.14 -7.91 -0.78
N VAL A 32 -6.99 -8.66 -1.86
CA VAL A 32 -8.10 -9.23 -2.62
C VAL A 32 -7.85 -10.73 -2.86
N GLY A 33 -8.92 -11.53 -2.82
CA GLY A 33 -8.84 -12.96 -3.06
C GLY A 33 -8.54 -13.30 -4.52
N PRO A 34 -8.26 -14.59 -4.83
CA PRO A 34 -7.94 -15.05 -6.18
C PRO A 34 -9.06 -14.81 -7.21
N GLU A 35 -10.31 -14.76 -6.75
CA GLU A 35 -11.49 -14.45 -7.59
C GLU A 35 -11.64 -12.94 -7.90
N GLY A 36 -10.74 -12.10 -7.38
CA GLY A 36 -10.83 -10.65 -7.51
C GLY A 36 -11.95 -10.04 -6.66
N GLY A 37 -12.53 -8.94 -7.14
CA GLY A 37 -13.54 -8.17 -6.42
C GLY A 37 -12.95 -6.96 -5.66
N LEU A 38 -13.74 -6.43 -4.71
CA LEU A 38 -13.33 -5.28 -3.93
C LEU A 38 -12.30 -5.68 -2.87
N ALA A 39 -11.18 -4.96 -2.82
CA ALA A 39 -10.14 -5.22 -1.84
C ALA A 39 -10.58 -4.88 -0.41
N THR A 40 -10.13 -5.68 0.57
CA THR A 40 -10.36 -5.48 2.00
C THR A 40 -9.12 -4.85 2.64
N LYS A 41 -9.30 -3.94 3.60
CA LYS A 41 -8.19 -3.28 4.31
C LYS A 41 -7.50 -4.26 5.26
N VAL A 42 -6.17 -4.26 5.23
CA VAL A 42 -5.31 -5.02 6.15
C VAL A 42 -4.70 -4.09 7.19
N ALA A 43 -4.12 -2.97 6.76
CA ALA A 43 -3.51 -1.98 7.64
C ALA A 43 -3.58 -0.58 7.04
N THR A 44 -3.92 0.42 7.86
CA THR A 44 -4.01 1.83 7.45
C THR A 44 -3.15 2.78 8.28
N GLU A 45 -2.54 2.27 9.34
CA GLU A 45 -1.68 3.03 10.24
C GLU A 45 -0.70 2.11 10.97
N ALA A 46 0.34 2.70 11.55
CA ALA A 46 1.24 2.04 12.49
C ALA A 46 1.61 3.02 13.61
N GLN A 47 1.64 2.53 14.85
CA GLN A 47 1.96 3.34 16.04
C GLN A 47 1.08 4.61 16.17
N GLY A 48 -0.19 4.53 15.74
CA GLY A 48 -1.14 5.64 15.75
C GLY A 48 -0.90 6.70 14.67
N ILE A 49 0.04 6.47 13.73
CA ILE A 49 0.31 7.37 12.60
C ILE A 49 -0.31 6.76 11.33
N PRO A 50 -1.31 7.44 10.71
CA PRO A 50 -1.88 7.00 9.44
C PRO A 50 -0.87 7.00 8.30
N PHE A 51 -0.96 6.00 7.43
CA PHE A 51 -0.15 5.97 6.21
C PHE A 51 -0.57 7.08 5.24
N GLY A 52 0.39 7.66 4.54
CA GLY A 52 0.16 8.78 3.62
C GLY A 52 0.47 8.46 2.16
N LEU A 53 1.39 7.52 1.92
CA LEU A 53 1.87 7.12 0.60
C LEU A 53 2.45 5.69 0.64
N THR A 54 1.61 4.69 0.89
CA THR A 54 2.00 3.28 0.76
C THR A 54 2.49 3.03 -0.66
N ASN A 55 3.63 2.36 -0.82
CA ASN A 55 4.32 2.28 -2.11
C ASN A 55 4.66 0.85 -2.52
N GLY A 56 5.80 0.30 -2.08
CA GLY A 56 6.18 -1.07 -2.37
C GLY A 56 5.75 -2.05 -1.30
N LEU A 57 5.62 -3.33 -1.67
CA LEU A 57 5.53 -4.45 -0.74
C LEU A 57 6.21 -5.71 -1.27
N ASP A 58 6.60 -6.59 -0.36
CA ASP A 58 6.99 -7.97 -0.64
C ASP A 58 6.43 -8.91 0.45
N ILE A 59 6.40 -10.20 0.16
CA ILE A 59 5.87 -11.24 1.03
C ILE A 59 6.91 -12.33 1.14
N ASP A 60 7.31 -12.67 2.36
CA ASP A 60 8.05 -13.90 2.61
C ASP A 60 7.09 -15.08 2.38
N GLN A 61 7.26 -15.75 1.25
CA GLN A 61 6.41 -16.86 0.82
C GLN A 61 6.47 -18.06 1.79
N ARG A 62 7.51 -18.17 2.61
CA ARG A 62 7.61 -19.25 3.60
C ARG A 62 6.73 -18.98 4.80
N SER A 63 6.81 -17.78 5.39
CA SER A 63 6.09 -17.43 6.63
C SER A 63 4.73 -16.77 6.41
N GLY A 64 4.52 -16.14 5.24
CA GLY A 64 3.36 -15.30 4.96
C GLY A 64 3.49 -13.88 5.49
N VAL A 65 4.64 -13.47 6.05
CA VAL A 65 4.85 -12.12 6.55
C VAL A 65 4.92 -11.13 5.38
N VAL A 66 4.13 -10.06 5.47
CA VAL A 66 4.07 -8.98 4.50
C VAL A 66 4.91 -7.80 4.98
N TYR A 67 5.88 -7.39 4.17
CA TYR A 67 6.70 -6.20 4.38
C TYR A 67 6.28 -5.14 3.38
N PHE A 68 6.02 -3.91 3.83
CA PHE A 68 5.63 -2.82 2.93
C PHE A 68 6.20 -1.49 3.42
N THR A 69 6.26 -0.52 2.51
CA THR A 69 6.81 0.81 2.77
C THR A 69 5.73 1.87 2.67
N ASP A 70 5.74 2.84 3.60
CA ASP A 70 5.08 4.13 3.46
C ASP A 70 6.14 5.18 3.11
N SER A 71 6.08 5.75 1.91
CA SER A 71 7.10 6.71 1.45
C SER A 71 7.02 8.06 2.17
N SER A 72 5.84 8.43 2.67
CA SER A 72 5.64 9.61 3.51
C SER A 72 4.26 9.60 4.15
N TRP A 73 4.20 9.77 5.47
CA TRP A 73 2.94 10.00 6.18
C TRP A 73 2.40 11.43 5.98
N ARG A 74 3.29 12.38 5.64
CA ARG A 74 2.98 13.81 5.49
C ARG A 74 2.63 14.19 4.04
N TYR A 75 3.44 13.74 3.09
CA TYR A 75 3.33 14.13 1.69
C TYR A 75 2.65 13.05 0.86
N ARG A 76 1.36 13.26 0.59
CA ARG A 76 0.58 12.39 -0.29
C ARG A 76 0.96 12.60 -1.75
N ARG A 77 0.82 11.57 -2.58
CA ARG A 77 1.12 11.62 -4.02
C ARG A 77 0.46 12.77 -4.76
N ARG A 78 -0.78 13.15 -4.43
CA ARG A 78 -1.51 14.24 -5.12
C ARG A 78 -0.80 15.60 -5.11
N TYR A 79 0.19 15.77 -4.23
CA TYR A 79 1.01 16.97 -4.12
C TYR A 79 2.27 16.93 -5.02
N SER A 80 2.29 16.07 -6.06
CA SER A 80 3.42 15.65 -6.90
C SER A 80 4.64 16.59 -7.01
N ALA A 81 5.81 15.95 -6.84
CA ALA A 81 7.20 16.35 -7.12
C ALA A 81 7.80 17.53 -6.34
N ILE A 82 7.07 18.63 -6.13
CA ILE A 82 7.70 19.85 -5.59
C ILE A 82 8.14 19.64 -4.14
N ASN A 83 7.31 19.04 -3.29
CA ASN A 83 7.64 18.92 -1.86
C ASN A 83 8.46 17.67 -1.49
N PHE A 84 8.45 16.61 -2.33
CA PHE A 84 9.20 15.38 -2.02
C PHE A 84 10.71 15.55 -2.26
N ILE A 85 11.10 16.48 -3.14
CA ILE A 85 12.49 16.76 -3.48
C ILE A 85 13.08 17.87 -2.59
N LEU A 86 12.25 18.80 -2.10
CA LEU A 86 12.70 20.02 -1.39
C LEU A 86 12.95 19.84 0.11
N ASP A 87 12.57 18.69 0.71
CA ASP A 87 12.79 18.40 2.14
C ASP A 87 14.00 17.45 2.38
N LYS A 88 14.99 17.44 1.47
CA LYS A 88 16.29 16.79 1.68
C LYS A 88 17.39 17.80 1.99
#